data_AF-M4BCN6-F1
#
_entry.id   AF-M4BCN6-F1
#
_cell.length_a   1.000
_cell.length_b   1.000
_cell.length_c   1.000
_cell.angle_alpha   90.00
_cell.angle_beta   90.00
_cell.angle_gamma   90.00
#
_symmetry.space_group_name_H-M   'P 1'
#
loop_
_entity.id
_entity.type
_entity.pdbx_description
1 polymer ?
#
loop_
_entity_poly.entity_id
_entity_poly.type
_entity_poly.pdbx_seq_one_letter_code
_entity_poly.pdbx_strand_id
1 'polypeptide(L)'
;MSLNTGLVQGLRQAQASDYTLLHVIGDSALVLSQLRARHPPRKQHLLRLFQEARAIANDINVSSWEYHYRTYNKMADRQENIAMDTGASMQAHAPFNPGLVKEATVFLDSDVNHWLETLQAEQERIQGP
;
A
#
# COMPACT_ATOMS: atom_id res chain seq x y z
N MET A 1 3.13 9.70 13.02
CA MET A 1 3.96 9.39 11.84
C MET A 1 3.06 9.50 10.61
N SER A 2 3.46 10.13 9.50
CA SER A 2 2.50 10.40 8.40
C SER A 2 2.49 9.30 7.36
N LEU A 3 1.33 8.68 7.17
CA LEU A 3 0.93 7.69 6.15
C LEU A 3 1.61 7.76 4.76
N ASN A 4 2.15 8.91 4.34
CA ASN A 4 2.93 9.04 3.10
C ASN A 4 4.32 8.38 3.11
N THR A 5 4.93 8.14 4.27
CA THR A 5 6.26 7.50 4.33
C THR A 5 6.19 6.00 4.07
N GLY A 6 5.15 5.31 4.55
CA GLY A 6 4.97 3.87 4.34
C GLY A 6 4.83 3.52 2.86
N LEU A 7 4.04 4.29 2.11
CA LEU A 7 3.87 4.09 0.67
C LEU A 7 5.18 4.22 -0.10
N VAL A 8 5.95 5.29 0.15
CA VAL A 8 7.23 5.51 -0.53
C VAL A 8 8.17 4.33 -0.25
N GLN A 9 8.23 3.85 0.99
CA GLN A 9 9.07 2.71 1.35
C GLN A 9 8.63 1.41 0.67
N GLY A 10 7.32 1.16 0.58
CA GLY A 10 6.78 0.02 -0.16
C GLY A 10 7.15 0.06 -1.65
N LEU A 11 7.03 1.21 -2.29
CA LEU A 11 7.41 1.41 -3.70
C LEU A 11 8.92 1.25 -3.91
N ARG A 12 9.74 1.78 -3.00
CA ARG A 12 11.21 1.59 -3.03
C ARG A 12 11.60 0.13 -2.89
N GLN A 13 10.94 -0.60 -2.00
CA GLN A 13 11.19 -2.03 -1.85
C GLN A 13 10.82 -2.79 -3.12
N ALA A 14 9.67 -2.47 -3.73
CA ALA A 14 9.26 -3.10 -4.98
C ALA A 14 10.24 -2.81 -6.14
N GLN A 15 10.71 -1.56 -6.24
CA GLN A 15 11.74 -1.16 -7.21
C GLN A 15 13.06 -1.91 -6.97
N ALA A 16 13.52 -2.02 -5.72
CA ALA A 16 14.74 -2.74 -5.37
C ALA A 16 14.63 -4.26 -5.59
N SER A 17 13.41 -4.79 -5.72
CA SER A 17 13.13 -6.20 -6.02
C SER A 17 12.77 -6.43 -7.50
N ASP A 18 12.97 -5.45 -8.37
CA ASP A 18 12.69 -5.50 -9.82
C ASP A 18 11.24 -5.87 -10.16
N TYR A 19 10.29 -5.57 -9.26
CA TYR A 19 8.87 -5.76 -9.54
C TYR A 19 8.37 -4.70 -10.52
N THR A 20 7.54 -5.13 -11.48
CA THR A 20 6.90 -4.24 -12.45
C THR A 20 5.42 -4.58 -12.60
N LEU A 21 4.64 -3.68 -13.21
CA LEU A 21 3.19 -3.87 -13.44
C LEU A 21 2.41 -4.07 -12.14
N LEU A 22 2.70 -3.24 -11.14
CA LEU A 22 2.13 -3.36 -9.80
C LEU A 22 0.72 -2.77 -9.74
N HIS A 23 -0.12 -3.38 -8.90
CA HIS A 23 -1.36 -2.80 -8.39
C HIS A 23 -1.16 -2.39 -6.94
N VAL A 24 -1.41 -1.12 -6.61
CA VAL A 24 -1.21 -0.61 -5.26
C VAL A 24 -2.54 -0.49 -4.54
N ILE A 25 -2.65 -1.16 -3.39
CA ILE A 25 -3.80 -1.11 -2.50
C ILE A 25 -3.41 -0.35 -1.23
N GLY A 26 -4.32 0.48 -0.72
CA GLY A 26 -4.12 1.15 0.57
C GLY A 26 -5.40 1.78 1.12
N ASP A 27 -5.34 2.28 2.34
CA ASP A 27 -6.50 2.78 3.10
C ASP A 27 -6.55 4.30 3.22
N SER A 28 -5.68 5.02 2.51
CA SER A 28 -5.78 6.46 2.38
C SER A 28 -6.35 6.87 1.04
N ALA A 29 -7.68 7.03 1.01
CA ALA A 29 -8.39 7.54 -0.16
C ALA A 29 -7.81 8.87 -0.68
N LEU A 30 -7.34 9.75 0.21
CA LEU A 30 -6.74 11.03 -0.17
C LEU A 30 -5.42 10.84 -0.93
N VAL A 31 -4.49 10.04 -0.39
CA VAL A 31 -3.18 9.83 -1.01
C VAL A 31 -3.31 9.08 -2.33
N LEU A 32 -4.14 8.04 -2.35
CA LEU A 32 -4.37 7.24 -3.55
C LEU A 32 -5.07 8.05 -4.65
N SER A 33 -6.05 8.88 -4.31
CA SER A 33 -6.69 9.77 -5.28
C SER A 33 -5.72 10.82 -5.84
N GLN A 34 -4.83 11.38 -5.01
CA GLN A 34 -3.78 12.28 -5.47
C GLN A 34 -2.83 11.60 -6.46
N LEU A 35 -2.40 10.36 -6.17
CA LEU A 35 -1.50 9.62 -7.06
C LEU A 35 -2.17 9.22 -8.37
N ARG A 36 -3.40 8.71 -8.30
CA ARG A 36 -4.21 8.36 -9.46
C ARG A 36 -4.48 9.57 -10.35
N ALA A 37 -4.96 10.67 -9.77
CA ALA A 37 -5.27 11.91 -10.48
C ALA A 37 -4.03 12.75 -10.78
N ARG A 38 -2.85 12.30 -10.34
CA ARG A 38 -1.58 13.01 -10.52
C ARG A 38 -1.61 14.44 -9.94
N HIS A 39 -2.44 14.65 -8.91
CA HIS A 39 -2.69 15.93 -8.28
C HIS A 39 -1.84 16.08 -7.01
N PRO A 40 -0.86 16.99 -7.00
CA PRO A 40 0.04 17.13 -5.86
C PRO A 40 -0.65 17.72 -4.62
N PRO A 41 -0.21 17.35 -3.41
CA PRO A 41 -0.67 17.97 -2.18
C PRO A 41 -0.14 19.41 -2.04
N ARG A 42 -0.89 20.26 -1.33
CA ARG A 42 -0.51 21.68 -1.11
C ARG A 42 0.65 21.87 -0.14
N LYS A 43 0.82 20.96 0.84
CA LYS A 43 1.86 21.09 1.88
C LYS A 43 3.21 20.64 1.31
N GLN A 44 4.24 21.47 1.46
CA GLN A 44 5.56 21.25 0.85
C GLN A 44 6.25 19.94 1.26
N HIS A 45 6.17 19.55 2.54
CA HIS A 45 6.76 18.28 3.00
C HIS A 45 6.06 17.05 2.38
N LEU A 46 4.76 17.14 2.10
CA LEU A 46 3.99 16.10 1.41
C LEU A 46 4.27 16.10 -0.10
N LEU A 47 4.52 17.27 -0.67
CA LEU A 47 4.84 17.42 -2.09
C LEU A 47 6.11 16.63 -2.46
N ARG A 48 7.14 16.70 -1.61
CA ARG A 48 8.37 15.93 -1.81
C ARG A 48 8.10 14.43 -1.85
N LEU A 49 7.37 13.91 -0.87
CA LEU A 49 7.02 12.48 -0.80
C LEU A 49 6.15 12.04 -1.99
N PHE A 50 5.20 12.88 -2.39
CA PHE A 50 4.35 12.64 -3.56
C PHE A 50 5.17 12.55 -4.85
N GLN A 51 6.11 13.47 -5.07
CA GLN A 51 6.98 13.47 -6.25
C GLN A 51 7.84 12.21 -6.30
N GLU A 52 8.39 11.82 -5.16
CA GLU A 52 9.20 10.62 -5.02
C GLU A 52 8.41 9.34 -5.29
N ALA A 53 7.26 9.18 -4.62
CA ALA A 53 6.35 8.05 -4.85
C ALA A 53 5.98 7.95 -6.34
N ARG A 54 5.69 9.08 -6.97
CA ARG A 54 5.28 9.13 -8.37
C ARG A 54 6.41 8.80 -9.34
N ALA A 55 7.62 9.27 -9.06
CA ALA A 55 8.79 8.94 -9.87
C ALA A 55 9.04 7.42 -9.87
N ILE A 56 9.03 6.80 -8.69
CA ILE A 56 9.21 5.36 -8.54
C ILE A 56 8.05 4.60 -9.20
N ALA A 57 6.81 5.04 -8.99
CA ALA A 57 5.64 4.39 -9.56
C ALA A 57 5.64 4.38 -11.10
N ASN A 58 6.15 5.44 -11.73
CA ASN A 58 6.31 5.47 -13.19
C ASN A 58 7.42 4.51 -13.65
N ASP A 59 8.51 4.40 -12.89
CA ASP A 59 9.64 3.52 -13.20
C ASP A 59 9.25 2.04 -13.17
N ILE A 60 8.49 1.64 -12.13
CA ILE A 60 8.05 0.25 -11.93
C ILE A 60 6.69 -0.06 -12.58
N ASN A 61 6.18 0.84 -13.43
CA ASN A 61 4.90 0.69 -14.13
C ASN A 61 3.71 0.34 -13.21
N VAL A 62 3.48 1.11 -12.14
CA VAL A 62 2.26 0.97 -11.35
C VAL A 62 1.05 1.20 -12.25
N SER A 63 0.23 0.15 -12.41
CA SER A 63 -0.91 0.11 -13.33
C SER A 63 -2.16 0.73 -12.72
N SER A 64 -2.36 0.57 -11.41
CA SER A 64 -3.54 1.07 -10.72
C SER A 64 -3.30 1.30 -9.23
N TRP A 65 -4.15 2.16 -8.68
CA TRP A 65 -4.20 2.55 -7.28
C TRP A 65 -5.62 2.29 -6.80
N GLU A 66 -5.82 1.52 -5.75
CA GLU A 66 -7.14 1.13 -5.26
C GLU A 66 -7.27 1.40 -3.76
N TYR A 67 -8.39 2.02 -3.39
CA TYR A 67 -8.69 2.34 -2.01
C TYR A 67 -9.49 1.20 -1.39
N HIS A 68 -8.98 0.63 -0.30
CA HIS A 68 -9.67 -0.35 0.52
C HIS A 68 -9.91 0.19 1.92
N TYR A 69 -11.01 -0.23 2.56
CA TYR A 69 -11.23 0.14 3.95
C TYR A 69 -10.16 -0.46 4.85
N ARG A 70 -9.75 0.29 5.89
CA ARG A 70 -8.70 -0.11 6.85
C ARG A 70 -8.94 -1.48 7.50
N THR A 71 -10.19 -1.90 7.62
CA THR A 71 -10.57 -3.25 8.08
C THR A 71 -10.05 -4.38 7.19
N TYR A 72 -9.61 -4.07 5.97
CA TYR A 72 -9.09 -4.99 4.94
C TYR A 72 -7.69 -4.59 4.47
N ASN A 73 -6.97 -3.81 5.28
CA ASN A 73 -5.56 -3.49 5.10
C ASN A 73 -4.80 -3.79 6.40
N LYS A 74 -5.13 -4.92 7.04
CA LYS A 74 -4.70 -5.21 8.42
C LYS A 74 -3.21 -5.40 8.52
N MET A 75 -2.57 -5.91 7.46
CA MET A 75 -1.12 -6.09 7.46
C MET A 75 -0.39 -4.75 7.54
N ALA A 76 -0.77 -3.79 6.69
CA ALA A 76 -0.16 -2.46 6.70
C ALA A 76 -0.54 -1.68 7.97
N ASP A 77 -1.79 -1.80 8.43
CA ASP A 77 -2.25 -1.19 9.68
C ASP A 77 -1.44 -1.66 10.88
N ARG A 78 -1.16 -2.96 10.97
CA ARG A 78 -0.35 -3.55 12.04
C ARG A 78 1.06 -2.96 12.05
N GLN A 79 1.67 -2.79 10.88
CA GLN A 79 3.00 -2.18 10.76
C GLN A 79 2.99 -0.70 11.15
N GLU A 80 1.95 0.05 10.77
CA GLU A 80 1.80 1.45 11.18
C GLU A 80 1.64 1.56 12.70
N ASN A 81 0.83 0.69 13.32
CA ASN A 81 0.67 0.66 14.78
C ASN A 81 2.00 0.37 15.51
N ILE A 82 2.79 -0.60 15.04
CA ILE A 82 4.12 -0.87 15.61
C ILE A 82 5.04 0.36 15.49
N ALA A 83 5.01 1.05 14.34
CA ALA A 83 5.82 2.24 14.13
C ALA A 83 5.36 3.42 15.01
N MET A 84 4.05 3.54 15.28
CA MET A 84 3.51 4.54 16.21
C MET A 84 3.90 4.24 17.66
N ASP A 85 3.78 3.00 18.10
CA ASP A 85 4.10 2.57 19.46
C ASP A 85 5.60 2.72 19.77
N THR A 86 6.45 2.44 18.79
CA THR A 86 7.91 2.56 18.92
C THR A 86 8.43 3.98 18.65
N GLY A 87 7.59 4.85 18.07
CA GLY A 87 7.98 6.18 17.61
C GLY A 87 8.96 6.18 16.43
N ALA A 88 9.23 5.02 15.82
CA ALA A 88 10.24 4.85 14.78
C ALA A 88 9.67 4.16 13.52
N SER A 89 9.94 4.73 12.35
CA SER A 89 9.68 4.08 11.06
C SER A 89 10.94 3.32 10.67
N MET A 90 10.88 2.00 10.66
CA MET A 90 12.04 1.16 10.37
C MET A 90 11.69 0.09 9.35
N GLN A 91 12.60 -0.13 8.41
CA GLN A 91 12.67 -1.37 7.66
C GLN A 91 13.71 -2.24 8.35
N ALA A 92 13.28 -3.41 8.82
CA ALA A 92 14.16 -4.38 9.44
C ALA A 92 13.93 -5.74 8.80
N HIS A 93 15.02 -6.46 8.56
CA HIS A 93 14.89 -7.89 8.38
C HIS A 93 14.53 -8.49 9.74
N ALA A 94 13.25 -8.79 9.94
CA ALA A 94 12.84 -9.45 11.17
C ALA A 94 13.53 -10.83 11.23
N PRO A 95 14.22 -11.18 12.34
CA PRO A 95 14.66 -12.56 12.53
C PRO A 95 13.42 -13.46 12.43
N PHE A 96 13.58 -14.64 11.82
CA PHE A 96 12.47 -15.56 11.63
C PHE A 96 11.76 -15.82 12.96
N ASN A 97 10.57 -15.23 13.10
CA ASN A 97 9.68 -15.43 14.23
C ASN A 97 8.40 -16.06 13.68
N PRO A 98 8.17 -17.36 13.91
CA PRO A 98 7.01 -18.08 13.39
C PRO A 98 5.68 -17.42 13.72
N GLY A 99 5.57 -16.78 14.90
CA GLY A 99 4.34 -16.08 15.32
C GLY A 99 4.07 -14.83 14.50
N LEU A 100 5.09 -13.99 14.29
CA LEU A 100 4.97 -12.78 13.47
C LEU A 100 4.73 -13.11 12.00
N VAL A 101 5.43 -14.14 11.47
CA VAL A 101 5.21 -14.60 10.10
C VAL A 101 3.77 -15.11 9.95
N LYS A 102 3.29 -15.94 10.89
CA LYS A 102 1.92 -16.46 10.87
C LYS A 102 0.87 -15.34 10.93
N GLU A 103 1.05 -14.34 11.81
CA GLU A 103 0.15 -13.19 11.90
C GLU A 103 0.15 -12.38 10.59
N ALA A 104 1.33 -12.09 10.04
CA ALA A 104 1.47 -11.37 8.77
C ALA A 104 0.82 -12.14 7.61
N THR A 105 1.02 -13.46 7.53
CA THR A 105 0.39 -14.31 6.51
C THR A 105 -1.12 -14.31 6.63
N VAL A 106 -1.69 -14.44 7.83
CA VAL A 106 -3.15 -14.40 8.03
C VAL A 106 -3.75 -13.06 7.59
N PHE A 107 -3.10 -11.95 7.92
CA PHE A 107 -3.57 -10.64 7.47
C PHE A 107 -3.41 -10.45 5.97
N LEU A 108 -2.28 -10.86 5.40
CA LEU A 108 -2.06 -10.82 3.96
C LEU A 108 -3.11 -11.63 3.20
N ASP A 109 -3.37 -12.87 3.62
CA ASP A 109 -4.37 -13.73 3.00
C ASP A 109 -5.76 -13.11 3.10
N SER A 110 -6.11 -12.53 4.26
CA SER A 110 -7.39 -11.84 4.44
C SER A 110 -7.54 -10.62 3.52
N ASP A 111 -6.49 -9.81 3.42
CA ASP A 111 -6.48 -8.59 2.62
C ASP A 111 -6.56 -8.93 1.11
N VAL A 112 -5.78 -9.93 0.66
CA VAL A 112 -5.76 -10.40 -0.74
C VAL A 112 -7.06 -11.08 -1.15
N ASN A 113 -7.61 -11.97 -0.32
CA ASN A 113 -8.87 -12.66 -0.65
C ASN A 113 -10.01 -11.66 -0.81
N HIS A 114 -10.11 -10.67 0.09
CA HIS A 114 -11.14 -9.64 -0.02
C HIS A 114 -11.01 -8.80 -1.31
N TRP A 115 -9.77 -8.50 -1.72
CA TRP A 115 -9.52 -7.84 -2.99
C TRP A 115 -10.02 -8.65 -4.19
N LEU A 116 -9.68 -9.94 -4.23
CA LEU A 116 -10.11 -10.84 -5.31
C LEU A 116 -11.64 -10.97 -5.39
N GLU A 117 -12.31 -11.10 -4.24
CA GLU A 117 -13.78 -11.12 -4.16
C GLU A 117 -14.40 -9.84 -4.70
N THR A 118 -13.81 -8.68 -4.38
CA THR A 118 -14.29 -7.38 -4.84
C THR A 118 -14.13 -7.24 -6.36
N LEU A 119 -12.97 -7.64 -6.90
CA LEU A 119 -12.73 -7.63 -8.35
C LEU A 119 -13.72 -8.54 -9.10
N GLN A 120 -13.97 -9.73 -8.56
CA GLN A 120 -14.92 -10.67 -9.16
C GLN A 120 -16.34 -10.10 -9.17
N ALA A 121 -16.79 -9.52 -8.05
CA ALA A 121 -18.11 -8.89 -7.97
C ALA A 121 -18.26 -7.69 -8.93
N GLU A 122 -17.20 -6.91 -9.15
CA GLU A 122 -17.20 -5.82 -10.14
C GLU A 122 -17.28 -6.36 -11.58
N GLN A 123 -16.54 -7.43 -11.90
CA GLN A 123 -16.59 -8.06 -13.22
C GLN A 123 -17.99 -8.63 -13.52
N GLU A 124 -18.62 -9.29 -12.56
CA GLU A 124 -19.99 -9.82 -12.69
C GLU A 124 -21.02 -8.69 -12.90
N ARG A 125 -20.85 -7.53 -12.23
CA ARG A 125 -21.70 -6.36 -12.47
C ARG A 125 -21.54 -5.76 -13.86
N ILE A 126 -20.32 -5.74 -14.40
CA ILE A 126 -20.03 -5.16 -15.72
C ILE A 126 -20.52 -6.09 -16.83
N GLN A 127 -20.42 -7.40 -16.64
CA GLN A 127 -20.86 -8.36 -17.65
C GLN A 127 -22.38 -8.56 -17.66
N GLY A 128 -23.08 -8.31 -16.54
CA GLY A 128 -24.52 -8.51 -16.43
C GLY A 128 -24.94 -9.98 -16.64
N PRO A 129 -26.13 -10.39 -16.20
CA PRO A 129 -26.69 -11.69 -16.58
C PRO A 129 -27.00 -11.75 -18.08
#